data_AF-A0AAI8GN53-F1
#
_entry.id   AF-A0AAI8GN53-F1
#
_cell.length_a   1.000
_cell.length_b   1.000
_cell.length_c   1.000
_cell.angle_alpha   90.00
_cell.angle_beta   90.00
_cell.angle_gamma   90.00
#
_symmetry.space_group_name_H-M   'P 1'
#
loop_
_entity.id
_entity.type
_entity.pdbx_description
1 polymer ?
#
loop_
_entity_poly.entity_id
_entity_poly.type
_entity_poly.pdbx_seq_one_letter_code
_entity_poly.pdbx_strand_id
1 'polypeptide(L)'
;MTSFETKFLEQFALHLETRRDPDDGSGKKVRSFAEAFPGATLDVLPDGHIKRSEIFALVADESLTTATVSAAILAWGGMRLANRKTLLGSLHWLALADDIRRGGFDRKSAYKAFVTLQARNEMKGMGPAFFTKLIYFLLPRNDPSKHAYIMDQWAGCSINVLCGREVVLMDKSIRWKPDGVTCAVDFVVSPHNSPEHYDAFCEAMDALAAKFSLSPEQIDRAVMGDGGKSPSEWRRLVIENRRAA
;
A
#
# COMPACT_ATOMS: atom_id res chain seq x y z
N MET A 1 16.48 -3.24 -17.23
CA MET A 1 16.48 -4.37 -16.28
C MET A 1 16.71 -3.81 -14.89
N THR A 2 15.80 -4.07 -13.96
CA THR A 2 15.97 -3.72 -12.54
C THR A 2 17.14 -4.50 -11.97
N SER A 3 18.13 -3.80 -11.42
CA SER A 3 19.27 -4.42 -10.72
C SER A 3 18.98 -4.46 -9.23
N PHE A 4 19.32 -5.58 -8.59
CA PHE A 4 19.21 -5.77 -7.15
C PHE A 4 20.59 -5.98 -6.53
N GLU A 5 20.79 -5.48 -5.33
CA GLU A 5 21.96 -5.69 -4.50
C GLU A 5 22.02 -7.16 -4.05
N THR A 6 23.01 -7.91 -4.54
CA THR A 6 23.14 -9.37 -4.32
C THR A 6 23.03 -9.73 -2.84
N LYS A 7 23.75 -9.00 -1.97
CA LYS A 7 23.73 -9.22 -0.52
C LYS A 7 22.31 -9.16 0.07
N PHE A 8 21.52 -8.18 -0.33
CA PHE A 8 20.16 -8.01 0.22
C PHE A 8 19.18 -8.99 -0.40
N LEU A 9 19.40 -9.36 -1.66
CA LEU A 9 18.59 -10.34 -2.38
C LEU A 9 18.72 -11.75 -1.79
N GLU A 10 19.93 -12.15 -1.37
CA GLU A 10 20.16 -13.41 -0.65
C GLU A 10 19.45 -13.45 0.71
N GLN A 11 19.53 -12.36 1.48
CA GLN A 11 18.83 -12.25 2.77
C GLN A 11 17.31 -12.25 2.60
N PHE A 12 16.82 -11.59 1.54
CA PHE A 12 15.40 -11.65 1.20
C PHE A 12 14.97 -13.07 0.83
N ALA A 13 15.78 -13.82 0.09
CA ALA A 13 15.49 -15.22 -0.25
C ALA A 13 15.36 -16.11 1.00
N LEU A 14 16.21 -15.93 2.02
CA LEU A 14 16.08 -16.63 3.29
C LEU A 14 14.79 -16.26 4.04
N HIS A 15 14.43 -14.98 4.04
CA HIS A 15 13.17 -14.51 4.64
C HIS A 15 11.94 -15.16 3.99
N LEU A 16 12.02 -15.46 2.69
CA LEU A 16 10.95 -16.13 1.97
C LEU A 16 10.69 -17.57 2.46
N GLU A 17 11.49 -18.17 3.33
CA GLU A 17 11.19 -19.50 3.88
C GLU A 17 10.20 -19.45 5.05
N THR A 18 10.09 -18.30 5.74
CA THR A 18 9.24 -18.12 6.91
C THR A 18 7.94 -17.35 6.59
N ARG A 19 7.46 -17.46 5.35
CA ARG A 19 6.34 -16.64 4.86
C ARG A 19 5.05 -16.88 5.64
N ARG A 20 4.34 -15.79 5.89
CA ARG A 20 2.96 -15.78 6.40
C ARG A 20 1.94 -15.70 5.28
N ASP A 21 0.71 -16.06 5.64
CA ASP A 21 -0.45 -15.91 4.78
C ASP A 21 -0.62 -14.42 4.39
N PRO A 22 -0.83 -14.09 3.11
CA PRO A 22 -1.24 -12.75 2.69
C PRO A 22 -2.40 -12.18 3.54
N ASP A 23 -3.35 -12.99 4.00
CA ASP A 23 -4.46 -12.52 4.83
C ASP A 23 -4.06 -12.08 6.25
N ASP A 24 -2.81 -12.29 6.66
CA ASP A 24 -2.31 -11.83 7.96
C ASP A 24 -2.17 -10.30 7.99
N GLY A 25 -3.17 -9.65 8.56
CA GLY A 25 -3.22 -8.22 8.86
C GLY A 25 -4.51 -7.86 9.61
N SER A 26 -4.47 -6.81 10.43
CA SER A 26 -5.69 -6.29 11.08
C SER A 26 -5.80 -4.78 10.86
N GLY A 27 -6.98 -4.37 10.41
CA GLY A 27 -7.33 -2.98 10.15
C GLY A 27 -8.28 -2.42 11.20
N LYS A 28 -9.22 -1.58 10.78
CA LYS A 28 -10.37 -1.16 11.59
C LYS A 28 -11.48 -2.21 11.49
N LYS A 29 -12.49 -2.10 12.37
CA LYS A 29 -13.77 -2.79 12.19
C LYS A 29 -14.45 -2.20 10.96
N VAL A 30 -14.72 -3.01 9.95
CA VAL A 30 -15.00 -2.48 8.61
C VAL A 30 -16.39 -1.85 8.52
N ARG A 31 -17.43 -2.49 9.08
CA ARG A 31 -18.80 -1.95 9.04
C ARG A 31 -18.89 -0.57 9.70
N SER A 32 -18.38 -0.41 10.92
CA SER A 32 -18.40 0.89 11.62
C SER A 32 -17.49 1.94 10.99
N PHE A 33 -16.43 1.51 10.28
CA PHE A 33 -15.63 2.44 9.49
C PHE A 33 -16.42 2.95 8.25
N ALA A 34 -17.22 2.09 7.64
CA ALA A 34 -17.99 2.38 6.42
C ALA A 34 -19.24 3.25 6.64
N GLU A 35 -19.78 3.32 7.85
CA GLU A 35 -20.95 4.16 8.19
C GLU A 35 -20.85 5.63 7.73
N ALA A 36 -19.63 6.16 7.63
CA ALA A 36 -19.41 7.54 7.21
C ALA A 36 -19.39 7.72 5.67
N PHE A 37 -19.33 6.64 4.89
CA PHE A 37 -19.17 6.71 3.43
C PHE A 37 -20.54 6.82 2.74
N PRO A 38 -20.81 7.92 2.01
CA PRO A 38 -22.07 8.06 1.27
C PRO A 38 -22.24 6.95 0.22
N GLY A 39 -23.39 6.28 0.24
CA GLY A 39 -23.72 5.20 -0.70
C GLY A 39 -23.02 3.87 -0.44
N ALA A 40 -22.39 3.68 0.73
CA ALA A 40 -21.89 2.37 1.14
C ALA A 40 -23.02 1.43 1.58
N THR A 41 -23.02 0.20 1.10
CA THR A 41 -23.93 -0.88 1.51
C THR A 41 -23.35 -1.55 2.76
N LEU A 42 -23.90 -1.27 3.94
CA LEU A 42 -23.31 -1.72 5.20
C LEU A 42 -23.57 -3.20 5.51
N ASP A 43 -24.67 -3.75 5.01
CA ASP A 43 -25.15 -5.10 5.37
C ASP A 43 -24.23 -6.20 4.84
N VAL A 44 -23.48 -5.93 3.77
CA VAL A 44 -22.52 -6.86 3.17
C VAL A 44 -21.15 -6.86 3.87
N LEU A 45 -20.91 -5.90 4.76
CA LEU A 45 -19.63 -5.75 5.47
C LEU A 45 -19.69 -6.46 6.83
N PRO A 46 -18.65 -7.20 7.25
CA PRO A 46 -18.62 -7.83 8.57
C PRO A 46 -18.47 -6.81 9.70
N ASP A 47 -18.98 -7.14 10.89
CA ASP A 47 -18.80 -6.32 12.12
C ASP A 47 -17.35 -6.26 12.61
N GLY A 48 -16.55 -7.26 12.20
CA GLY A 48 -15.15 -7.43 12.58
C GLY A 48 -14.15 -6.78 11.64
N HIS A 49 -12.93 -7.31 11.66
CA HIS A 49 -11.93 -7.04 10.64
C HIS A 49 -12.24 -7.83 9.38
N ILE A 50 -11.83 -7.30 8.24
CA ILE A 50 -11.91 -7.97 6.94
C ILE A 50 -10.52 -8.41 6.52
N LYS A 51 -10.42 -9.55 5.83
CA LYS A 51 -9.19 -10.10 5.25
C LYS A 51 -8.93 -9.53 3.85
N ARG A 52 -7.71 -9.73 3.34
CA ARG A 52 -7.36 -9.27 1.98
C ARG A 52 -8.17 -10.02 0.92
N SER A 53 -8.28 -11.34 1.04
CA SER A 53 -9.07 -12.20 0.15
C SER A 53 -10.55 -11.80 0.11
N GLU A 54 -11.12 -11.46 1.26
CA GLU A 54 -12.51 -10.99 1.38
C GLU A 54 -12.71 -9.64 0.66
N ILE A 55 -11.73 -8.72 0.69
CA ILE A 55 -11.80 -7.47 -0.08
C ILE A 55 -11.81 -7.76 -1.58
N PHE A 56 -10.97 -8.68 -2.07
CA PHE A 56 -11.01 -9.06 -3.49
C PHE A 56 -12.37 -9.63 -3.89
N ALA A 57 -12.98 -10.44 -3.05
CA ALA A 57 -14.34 -10.93 -3.29
C ALA A 57 -15.36 -9.79 -3.39
N LEU A 58 -15.28 -8.79 -2.49
CA LEU A 58 -16.15 -7.61 -2.56
C LEU A 58 -15.90 -6.76 -3.82
N VAL A 59 -14.64 -6.59 -4.24
CA VAL A 59 -14.32 -5.82 -5.45
C VAL A 59 -14.83 -6.49 -6.71
N ALA A 60 -14.77 -7.83 -6.77
CA ALA A 60 -15.27 -8.62 -7.90
C ALA A 60 -16.81 -8.60 -8.03
N ASP A 61 -17.53 -8.25 -6.96
CA ASP A 61 -18.99 -8.11 -6.99
C ASP A 61 -19.40 -6.75 -7.56
N GLU A 62 -19.72 -6.74 -8.85
CA GLU A 62 -20.17 -5.54 -9.58
C GLU A 62 -21.48 -4.93 -9.05
N SER A 63 -22.27 -5.66 -8.25
CA SER A 63 -23.48 -5.13 -7.62
C SER A 63 -23.18 -4.17 -6.46
N LEU A 64 -21.96 -4.24 -5.89
CA LEU A 64 -21.54 -3.39 -4.78
C LEU A 64 -21.05 -2.03 -5.27
N THR A 65 -21.38 -0.98 -4.52
CA THR A 65 -20.92 0.36 -4.84
C THR A 65 -19.41 0.52 -4.62
N THR A 66 -18.77 1.37 -5.43
CA THR A 66 -17.35 1.74 -5.23
C THR A 66 -17.09 2.34 -3.84
N ALA A 67 -18.09 3.01 -3.25
CA ALA A 67 -18.03 3.49 -1.87
C ALA A 67 -17.85 2.35 -0.86
N THR A 68 -18.60 1.26 -1.03
CA THR A 68 -18.57 0.07 -0.17
C THR A 68 -17.18 -0.56 -0.16
N VAL A 69 -16.66 -0.86 -1.35
CA VAL A 69 -15.35 -1.53 -1.48
C VAL A 69 -14.20 -0.61 -1.10
N SER A 70 -14.28 0.69 -1.40
CA SER A 70 -13.28 1.67 -0.97
C SER A 70 -13.25 1.82 0.55
N ALA A 71 -14.41 1.84 1.21
CA ALA A 71 -14.48 1.86 2.67
C ALA A 71 -13.82 0.62 3.28
N ALA A 72 -14.06 -0.56 2.69
CA ALA A 72 -13.41 -1.80 3.11
C ALA A 72 -11.88 -1.76 2.97
N ILE A 73 -11.37 -1.30 1.82
CA ILE A 73 -9.93 -1.14 1.56
C ILE A 73 -9.28 -0.20 2.56
N LEU A 74 -9.89 0.97 2.81
CA LEU A 74 -9.33 1.98 3.71
C LEU A 74 -9.41 1.56 5.18
N ALA A 75 -10.47 0.85 5.57
CA ALA A 75 -10.59 0.23 6.89
C ALA A 75 -9.50 -0.83 7.11
N TRP A 76 -9.32 -1.74 6.15
CA TRP A 76 -8.29 -2.77 6.16
C TRP A 76 -6.89 -2.17 6.25
N GLY A 77 -6.62 -1.13 5.47
CA GLY A 77 -5.37 -0.38 5.52
C GLY A 77 -5.14 0.42 6.82
N GLY A 78 -6.08 0.38 7.77
CA GLY A 78 -5.92 1.00 9.08
C GLY A 78 -6.04 2.52 9.09
N MET A 79 -6.75 3.12 8.12
CA MET A 79 -6.94 4.57 8.07
C MET A 79 -7.48 5.11 9.41
N ARG A 80 -6.90 6.22 9.87
CA ARG A 80 -7.35 6.90 11.10
C ARG A 80 -8.71 7.56 10.86
N LEU A 81 -9.59 7.54 11.86
CA LEU A 81 -10.93 8.15 11.75
C LEU A 81 -10.88 9.66 11.46
N ALA A 82 -9.89 10.37 12.01
CA ALA A 82 -9.66 11.78 11.70
C ALA A 82 -9.34 11.99 10.21
N ASN A 83 -8.46 11.16 9.65
CA ASN A 83 -8.10 11.19 8.23
C ASN A 83 -9.31 10.86 7.34
N ARG A 84 -10.09 9.82 7.71
CA ARG A 84 -11.37 9.49 7.05
C ARG A 84 -12.31 10.69 7.02
N LYS A 85 -12.50 11.34 8.18
CA LYS A 85 -13.38 12.52 8.28
C LYS A 85 -12.91 13.65 7.36
N THR A 86 -11.62 13.92 7.32
CA THR A 86 -11.05 14.95 6.43
C THR A 86 -11.21 14.58 4.95
N LEU A 87 -10.96 13.32 4.60
CA LEU A 87 -11.06 12.81 3.23
C LEU A 87 -12.46 12.96 2.67
N LEU A 88 -13.48 12.61 3.46
CA LEU A 88 -14.89 12.67 3.06
C LEU A 88 -15.42 14.10 2.87
N GLY A 89 -14.60 15.13 3.15
CA GLY A 89 -14.90 16.50 2.73
C GLY A 89 -14.87 16.72 1.21
N SER A 90 -14.30 15.79 0.45
CA SER A 90 -14.36 15.73 -1.01
C SER A 90 -14.61 14.29 -1.46
N LEU A 91 -15.45 14.10 -2.48
CA LEU A 91 -15.77 12.78 -3.05
C LEU A 91 -15.22 12.59 -4.47
N HIS A 92 -14.46 13.53 -5.02
CA HIS A 92 -13.91 13.40 -6.38
C HIS A 92 -12.97 12.19 -6.53
N TRP A 93 -12.24 11.83 -5.46
CA TRP A 93 -11.42 10.62 -5.43
C TRP A 93 -12.26 9.34 -5.56
N LEU A 94 -13.52 9.36 -5.13
CA LEU A 94 -14.41 8.21 -5.22
C LEU A 94 -14.89 8.00 -6.66
N ALA A 95 -15.14 9.09 -7.40
CA ALA A 95 -15.41 9.02 -8.83
C ALA A 95 -14.20 8.45 -9.60
N LEU A 96 -12.98 8.90 -9.27
CA LEU A 96 -11.76 8.32 -9.85
C LEU A 96 -11.60 6.83 -9.50
N ALA A 97 -11.88 6.44 -8.25
CA ALA A 97 -11.85 5.04 -7.84
C ALA A 97 -12.84 4.18 -8.64
N ASP A 98 -13.99 4.74 -9.01
CA ASP A 98 -15.02 4.09 -9.81
C ASP A 98 -14.54 3.87 -11.26
N ASP A 99 -13.91 4.88 -11.85
CA ASP A 99 -13.32 4.78 -13.19
C ASP A 99 -12.15 3.76 -13.24
N ILE A 100 -11.33 3.70 -12.19
CA ILE A 100 -10.28 2.68 -12.05
C ILE A 100 -10.90 1.29 -12.00
N ARG A 101 -11.94 1.10 -11.18
CA ARG A 101 -12.64 -0.19 -11.02
C ARG A 101 -13.28 -0.67 -12.33
N ARG A 102 -13.74 0.25 -13.18
CA ARG A 102 -14.25 -0.04 -14.53
C ARG A 102 -13.18 -0.36 -15.57
N GLY A 103 -11.90 -0.30 -15.22
CA GLY A 103 -10.79 -0.64 -16.11
C GLY A 103 -10.35 0.48 -17.06
N GLY A 104 -10.69 1.74 -16.76
CA GLY A 104 -10.27 2.89 -17.57
C GLY A 104 -8.78 3.29 -17.40
N PHE A 105 -8.03 2.56 -16.60
CA PHE A 105 -6.68 2.92 -16.18
C PHE A 105 -5.72 1.73 -16.19
N ASP A 106 -4.43 2.03 -16.32
CA ASP A 106 -3.33 1.17 -15.87
C ASP A 106 -2.77 1.70 -14.54
N ARG A 107 -1.85 0.96 -13.90
CA ARG A 107 -1.28 1.33 -12.59
C ARG A 107 -0.64 2.73 -12.58
N LYS A 108 0.04 3.12 -13.67
CA LYS A 108 0.77 4.39 -13.76
C LYS A 108 -0.18 5.57 -13.95
N SER A 109 -1.13 5.43 -14.86
CA SER A 109 -2.16 6.45 -15.12
C SER A 109 -3.12 6.61 -13.94
N ALA A 110 -3.47 5.53 -13.23
CA ALA A 110 -4.25 5.60 -11.99
C ALA A 110 -3.51 6.41 -10.92
N TYR A 111 -2.21 6.13 -10.73
CA TYR A 111 -1.37 6.89 -9.80
C TYR A 111 -1.29 8.37 -10.19
N LYS A 112 -1.07 8.68 -11.47
CA LYS A 112 -1.07 10.05 -11.99
C LYS A 112 -2.38 10.80 -11.71
N ALA A 113 -3.51 10.14 -11.87
CA ALA A 113 -4.82 10.73 -11.59
C ALA A 113 -4.98 11.06 -10.10
N PHE A 114 -4.57 10.15 -9.20
CA PHE A 114 -4.56 10.43 -7.77
C PHE A 114 -3.63 11.60 -7.40
N VAL A 115 -2.40 11.64 -7.92
CA VAL A 115 -1.49 12.78 -7.69
C VAL A 115 -2.11 14.10 -8.16
N THR A 116 -2.85 14.09 -9.27
CA THR A 116 -3.55 15.28 -9.78
C THR A 116 -4.61 15.78 -8.79
N LEU A 117 -5.41 14.88 -8.21
CA LEU A 117 -6.38 15.23 -7.17
C LEU A 117 -5.70 15.71 -5.88
N GLN A 118 -4.54 15.12 -5.53
CA GLN A 118 -3.76 15.54 -4.38
C GLN A 118 -3.25 16.98 -4.53
N ALA A 119 -2.72 17.33 -5.71
CA ALA A 119 -2.26 18.68 -6.03
C ALA A 119 -3.39 19.72 -6.00
N ARG A 120 -4.63 19.30 -6.28
CA ARG A 120 -5.85 20.13 -6.15
C ARG A 120 -6.42 20.18 -4.73
N ASN A 121 -5.77 19.51 -3.77
CA ASN A 121 -6.18 19.44 -2.37
C ASN A 121 -7.52 18.71 -2.15
N GLU A 122 -7.90 17.83 -3.09
CA GLU A 122 -9.18 17.11 -3.11
C GLU A 122 -9.12 15.73 -2.42
N MET A 123 -7.98 15.41 -1.80
CA MET A 123 -7.74 14.14 -1.11
C MET A 123 -7.10 14.33 0.26
N LYS A 124 -7.42 15.44 0.95
CA LYS A 124 -6.88 15.70 2.29
C LYS A 124 -7.14 14.53 3.23
N GLY A 125 -6.11 14.04 3.92
CA GLY A 125 -6.22 12.86 4.78
C GLY A 125 -5.89 11.53 4.08
N MET A 126 -5.70 11.53 2.76
CA MET A 126 -5.21 10.37 2.01
C MET A 126 -3.86 10.69 1.35
N GLY A 127 -2.83 9.93 1.72
CA GLY A 127 -1.50 9.99 1.09
C GLY A 127 -1.22 8.78 0.20
N PRO A 128 -0.02 8.72 -0.41
CA PRO A 128 0.36 7.66 -1.37
C PRO A 128 0.16 6.23 -0.87
N ALA A 129 0.49 5.96 0.39
CA ALA A 129 0.31 4.63 0.97
C ALA A 129 -1.16 4.17 1.01
N PHE A 130 -2.14 5.07 0.97
CA PHE A 130 -3.57 4.73 0.95
C PHE A 130 -4.14 4.68 -0.46
N PHE A 131 -3.86 5.66 -1.31
CA PHE A 131 -4.42 5.60 -2.67
C PHE A 131 -3.77 4.48 -3.50
N THR A 132 -2.52 4.09 -3.23
CA THR A 132 -1.95 2.87 -3.85
C THR A 132 -2.63 1.57 -3.40
N LYS A 133 -3.24 1.55 -2.20
CA LYS A 133 -4.12 0.43 -1.81
C LYS A 133 -5.40 0.41 -2.64
N LEU A 134 -5.99 1.57 -2.92
CA LEU A 134 -7.13 1.66 -3.85
C LEU A 134 -6.73 1.14 -5.23
N ILE A 135 -5.59 1.57 -5.78
CA ILE A 135 -5.10 1.05 -7.08
C ILE A 135 -4.89 -0.47 -7.01
N TYR A 136 -4.22 -0.98 -5.98
CA TYR A 136 -3.93 -2.41 -5.80
C TYR A 136 -5.17 -3.30 -5.87
N PHE A 137 -6.25 -2.90 -5.19
CA PHE A 137 -7.47 -3.68 -5.12
C PHE A 137 -8.41 -3.42 -6.29
N LEU A 138 -8.56 -2.17 -6.72
CA LEU A 138 -9.59 -1.76 -7.69
C LEU A 138 -9.17 -1.95 -9.14
N LEU A 139 -7.86 -1.93 -9.44
CA LEU A 139 -7.40 -2.10 -10.82
C LEU A 139 -7.74 -3.52 -11.30
N PRO A 140 -8.48 -3.69 -12.43
CA PRO A 140 -8.82 -5.01 -12.94
C PRO A 140 -7.57 -5.83 -13.28
N ARG A 141 -7.62 -7.13 -12.92
CA ARG A 141 -6.45 -8.03 -12.97
C ARG A 141 -6.39 -8.92 -14.20
N ASN A 142 -7.00 -8.45 -15.29
CA ASN A 142 -7.11 -9.22 -16.52
C ASN A 142 -5.76 -9.42 -17.23
N ASP A 143 -4.76 -8.58 -16.92
CA ASP A 143 -3.40 -8.67 -17.43
C ASP A 143 -2.42 -8.96 -16.29
N PRO A 144 -1.91 -10.20 -16.18
CA PRO A 144 -0.98 -10.57 -15.13
C PRO A 144 0.36 -9.83 -15.16
N SER A 145 0.71 -9.22 -16.30
CA SER A 145 1.96 -8.48 -16.46
C SER A 145 1.90 -7.03 -15.97
N LYS A 146 0.74 -6.58 -15.47
CA LYS A 146 0.49 -5.18 -15.09
C LYS A 146 -0.14 -5.04 -13.72
N HIS A 147 0.26 -5.89 -12.77
CA HIS A 147 -0.20 -5.77 -11.39
C HIS A 147 0.25 -4.44 -10.78
N ALA A 148 -0.65 -3.85 -10.00
CA ALA A 148 -0.33 -2.77 -9.08
C ALA A 148 0.12 -3.38 -7.74
N TYR A 149 0.89 -2.62 -6.97
CA TYR A 149 1.36 -3.02 -5.64
C TYR A 149 1.13 -1.91 -4.61
N ILE A 150 1.11 -2.27 -3.33
CA ILE A 150 0.92 -1.31 -2.24
C ILE A 150 2.26 -0.66 -1.91
N MET A 151 2.41 0.61 -2.28
CA MET A 151 3.59 1.39 -1.95
C MET A 151 3.41 2.05 -0.58
N ASP A 152 3.60 1.28 0.49
CA ASP A 152 3.64 1.78 1.86
C ASP A 152 5.07 2.01 2.37
N GLN A 153 5.18 2.50 3.62
CA GLN A 153 6.48 2.84 4.21
C GLN A 153 7.46 1.66 4.25
N TRP A 154 6.93 0.45 4.30
CA TRP A 154 7.70 -0.75 4.52
C TRP A 154 8.07 -1.42 3.21
N ALA A 155 7.12 -1.53 2.30
CA ALA A 155 7.40 -1.97 0.93
C ALA A 155 8.36 -1.00 0.22
N GLY A 156 8.15 0.32 0.36
CA GLY A 156 9.02 1.35 -0.22
C GLY A 156 10.46 1.27 0.29
N CYS A 157 10.66 1.20 1.61
CA CYS A 157 12.00 1.03 2.19
C CYS A 157 12.65 -0.30 1.74
N SER A 158 11.90 -1.40 1.71
CA SER A 158 12.41 -2.70 1.28
C SER A 158 12.89 -2.67 -0.17
N ILE A 159 12.12 -2.06 -1.08
CA ILE A 159 12.53 -1.91 -2.48
C ILE A 159 13.76 -1.01 -2.62
N ASN A 160 13.85 0.09 -1.87
CA ASN A 160 15.04 0.93 -1.89
C ASN A 160 16.30 0.17 -1.43
N VAL A 161 16.18 -0.64 -0.37
CA VAL A 161 17.27 -1.49 0.13
C VAL A 161 17.65 -2.54 -0.90
N LEU A 162 16.68 -3.26 -1.45
CA LEU A 162 16.92 -4.30 -2.46
C LEU A 162 17.55 -3.75 -3.74
N CYS A 163 17.17 -2.55 -4.18
CA CYS A 163 17.70 -1.91 -5.37
C CYS A 163 19.01 -1.15 -5.14
N GLY A 164 19.43 -0.95 -3.88
CA GLY A 164 20.62 -0.15 -3.54
C GLY A 164 20.51 1.35 -3.86
N ARG A 165 19.31 1.82 -4.22
CA ARG A 165 19.03 3.21 -4.63
C ARG A 165 17.62 3.63 -4.24
N GLU A 166 17.35 4.93 -4.25
CA GLU A 166 16.01 5.45 -4.02
C GLU A 166 15.13 5.23 -5.27
N VAL A 167 14.24 4.25 -5.19
CA VAL A 167 13.16 4.00 -6.17
C VAL A 167 11.89 4.69 -5.72
N VAL A 168 11.59 4.60 -4.42
CA VAL A 168 10.48 5.26 -3.75
C VAL A 168 11.05 6.40 -2.91
N LEU A 169 10.55 7.62 -3.11
CA LEU A 169 10.93 8.77 -2.31
C LEU A 169 10.34 8.63 -0.90
N MET A 170 11.18 8.78 0.12
CA MET A 170 10.78 8.62 1.52
C MET A 170 11.07 9.90 2.30
N ASP A 171 10.08 10.41 3.02
CA ASP A 171 10.30 11.50 3.97
C ASP A 171 10.74 10.90 5.31
N LYS A 172 11.80 11.49 5.90
CA LYS A 172 12.35 11.09 7.19
C LYS A 172 11.87 12.05 8.27
N SER A 173 11.36 11.50 9.37
CA SER A 173 11.07 12.26 10.59
C SER A 173 11.91 11.77 11.75
N ILE A 174 12.48 12.71 12.51
CA ILE A 174 13.34 12.43 13.65
C ILE A 174 12.63 12.94 14.90
N ARG A 175 12.44 12.05 15.87
CA ARG A 175 11.84 12.39 17.16
C ARG A 175 12.85 12.08 18.26
N TRP A 176 13.32 13.11 18.94
CA TRP A 176 14.18 12.95 20.10
C TRP A 176 13.40 12.32 21.25
N LYS A 177 14.00 11.35 21.93
CA LYS A 177 13.43 10.78 23.15
C LYS A 177 13.67 11.74 24.33
N PRO A 178 12.92 11.59 25.44
CA PRO A 178 13.09 12.43 26.61
C PRO A 178 14.49 12.40 27.22
N ASP A 179 15.29 11.37 26.92
CA ASP A 179 16.69 11.26 27.36
C ASP A 179 17.63 12.26 26.67
N GLY A 180 17.19 12.94 25.59
CA GLY A 180 17.99 13.90 24.84
C GLY A 180 19.17 13.29 24.07
N VAL A 181 19.37 11.97 24.14
CA VAL A 181 20.53 11.27 23.57
C VAL A 181 20.10 10.36 22.43
N THR A 182 18.94 9.71 22.57
CA THR A 182 18.43 8.78 21.56
C THR A 182 17.33 9.43 20.74
N CYS A 183 17.30 9.14 19.45
CA CYS A 183 16.21 9.55 18.57
C CYS A 183 15.52 8.32 17.95
N ALA A 184 14.22 8.44 17.75
CA ALA A 184 13.47 7.54 16.89
C ALA A 184 13.43 8.15 15.49
N VAL A 185 13.74 7.33 14.48
CA VAL A 185 13.67 7.71 13.08
C VAL A 185 12.51 6.95 12.44
N ASP A 186 11.52 7.69 11.98
CA ASP A 186 10.39 7.16 11.24
C ASP A 186 10.49 7.59 9.77
N PHE A 187 9.99 6.74 8.89
CA PHE A 187 9.94 6.99 7.45
C PHE A 187 8.50 6.91 6.99
N VAL A 188 8.11 7.80 6.08
CA VAL A 188 6.81 7.77 5.41
C VAL A 188 7.02 7.94 3.91
N VAL A 189 6.12 7.37 3.11
CA VAL A 189 6.18 7.54 1.65
C VAL A 189 5.92 9.00 1.33
N SER A 190 6.86 9.63 0.63
CA SER A 190 6.79 11.05 0.30
C SER A 190 5.62 11.33 -0.63
N PRO A 191 4.85 12.43 -0.45
CA PRO A 191 3.84 12.84 -1.41
C PRO A 191 4.43 13.27 -2.76
N HIS A 192 5.76 13.42 -2.85
CA HIS A 192 6.46 13.81 -4.08
C HIS A 192 6.78 12.66 -5.02
N ASN A 193 6.44 11.40 -4.67
CA ASN A 193 6.57 10.28 -5.59
C ASN A 193 5.73 10.54 -6.85
N SER A 194 6.38 10.58 -8.01
CA SER A 194 5.74 10.76 -9.32
C SER A 194 5.18 9.43 -9.86
N PRO A 195 4.37 9.45 -10.94
CA PRO A 195 3.93 8.23 -11.61
C PRO A 195 5.07 7.31 -12.04
N GLU A 196 6.23 7.88 -12.41
CA GLU A 196 7.43 7.14 -12.79
C GLU A 196 8.04 6.40 -11.59
N HIS A 197 8.05 7.01 -10.40
CA HIS A 197 8.50 6.34 -9.17
C HIS A 197 7.60 5.16 -8.82
N TYR A 198 6.28 5.34 -8.91
CA TYR A 198 5.33 4.25 -8.63
C TYR A 198 5.43 3.10 -9.64
N ASP A 199 5.58 3.42 -10.93
CA ASP A 199 5.72 2.41 -11.97
C ASP A 199 7.05 1.65 -11.82
N ALA A 200 8.16 2.35 -11.55
CA ALA A 200 9.45 1.72 -11.25
C ALA A 200 9.42 0.84 -9.98
N PHE A 201 8.66 1.25 -8.97
CA PHE A 201 8.38 0.42 -7.80
C PHE A 201 7.64 -0.87 -8.19
N CYS A 202 6.58 -0.76 -8.99
CA CYS A 202 5.82 -1.93 -9.43
C CYS A 202 6.64 -2.85 -10.35
N GLU A 203 7.47 -2.31 -11.25
CA GLU A 203 8.40 -3.09 -12.07
C GLU A 203 9.43 -3.84 -11.22
N ALA A 204 9.93 -3.23 -10.14
CA ALA A 204 10.82 -3.91 -9.20
C ALA A 204 10.10 -5.06 -8.46
N MET A 205 8.84 -4.84 -8.07
CA MET A 205 7.99 -5.89 -7.47
C MET A 205 7.76 -7.05 -8.44
N ASP A 206 7.42 -6.76 -9.71
CA ASP A 206 7.24 -7.79 -10.76
C ASP A 206 8.52 -8.58 -11.00
N ALA A 207 9.68 -7.91 -11.05
CA ALA A 207 10.97 -8.57 -11.22
C ALA A 207 11.32 -9.50 -10.04
N LEU A 208 11.00 -9.10 -8.80
CA LEU A 208 11.17 -9.97 -7.62
C LEU A 208 10.18 -11.15 -7.66
N ALA A 209 8.91 -10.90 -8.00
CA ALA A 209 7.90 -11.94 -8.11
C ALA A 209 8.30 -13.00 -9.12
N ALA A 210 8.73 -12.59 -10.31
CA ALA A 210 9.24 -13.48 -11.34
C ALA A 210 10.48 -14.26 -10.88
N LYS A 211 11.46 -13.57 -10.26
CA LYS A 211 12.70 -14.18 -9.78
C LYS A 211 12.45 -15.30 -8.75
N PHE A 212 11.48 -15.12 -7.87
CA PHE A 212 11.18 -16.05 -6.79
C PHE A 212 9.93 -16.91 -7.02
N SER A 213 9.34 -16.84 -8.22
CA SER A 213 8.11 -17.55 -8.60
C SER A 213 6.96 -17.31 -7.61
N LEU A 214 6.73 -16.03 -7.26
CA LEU A 214 5.70 -15.60 -6.32
C LEU A 214 4.48 -15.01 -7.04
N SER A 215 3.31 -15.22 -6.45
CA SER A 215 2.13 -14.43 -6.80
C SER A 215 2.29 -12.96 -6.36
N PRO A 216 1.52 -12.03 -6.97
CA PRO A 216 1.49 -10.63 -6.58
C PRO A 216 1.20 -10.41 -5.09
N GLU A 217 0.28 -11.19 -4.51
CA GLU A 217 -0.09 -11.13 -3.09
C GLU A 217 1.07 -11.56 -2.18
N GLN A 218 1.77 -12.62 -2.59
CA GLN A 218 2.91 -13.14 -1.83
C GLN A 218 4.07 -12.15 -1.83
N ILE A 219 4.40 -11.55 -2.98
CA ILE A 219 5.50 -10.57 -3.02
C ILE A 219 5.12 -9.29 -2.26
N ASP A 220 3.90 -8.78 -2.39
CA ASP A 220 3.41 -7.59 -1.67
C ASP A 220 3.55 -7.78 -0.16
N ARG A 221 3.15 -8.95 0.35
CA ARG A 221 3.32 -9.28 1.76
C ARG A 221 4.78 -9.49 2.17
N ALA A 222 5.57 -10.17 1.34
CA ALA A 222 6.95 -10.51 1.63
C ALA A 222 7.85 -9.27 1.73
N VAL A 223 7.73 -8.31 0.81
CA VAL A 223 8.55 -7.09 0.88
C VAL A 223 8.24 -6.25 2.11
N MET A 224 7.00 -6.26 2.60
CA MET A 224 6.67 -5.58 3.86
C MET A 224 7.39 -6.23 5.04
N GLY A 225 7.58 -7.55 5.02
CA GLY A 225 8.11 -8.33 6.13
C GLY A 225 7.19 -8.36 7.36
N ASP A 226 7.54 -9.17 8.34
CA ASP A 226 6.79 -9.22 9.60
C ASP A 226 7.31 -8.17 10.60
N GLY A 227 6.38 -7.48 11.25
CA GLY A 227 6.67 -6.39 12.16
C GLY A 227 5.65 -6.28 13.30
N GLY A 228 5.89 -5.30 14.18
CA GLY A 228 5.16 -5.11 15.43
C GLY A 228 6.15 -4.99 16.58
N LYS A 229 5.83 -5.61 17.71
CA LYS A 229 6.75 -5.64 18.88
C LYS A 229 8.01 -6.47 18.61
N SER A 230 7.95 -7.44 17.69
CA SER A 230 9.04 -8.36 17.37
C SER A 230 9.27 -8.37 15.85
N PRO A 231 10.11 -7.47 15.31
CA PRO A 231 10.40 -7.42 13.88
C PRO A 231 11.11 -8.70 13.43
N SER A 232 10.73 -9.22 12.26
CA SER A 232 11.46 -10.29 11.57
C SER A 232 12.88 -9.87 11.20
N GLU A 233 13.72 -10.84 10.83
CA GLU A 233 15.10 -10.56 10.41
C GLU A 233 15.15 -9.62 9.21
N TRP A 234 14.32 -9.87 8.19
CA TRP A 234 14.18 -8.96 7.05
C TRP A 234 13.80 -7.54 7.49
N ARG A 235 12.83 -7.42 8.40
CA ARG A 235 12.42 -6.11 8.96
C ARG A 235 13.57 -5.37 9.62
N ARG A 236 14.39 -6.06 10.42
CA ARG A 236 15.55 -5.48 11.10
C ARG A 236 16.58 -5.00 10.09
N LEU A 237 16.90 -5.85 9.10
CA LEU A 237 17.81 -5.50 8.02
C LEU A 237 17.35 -4.24 7.28
N VAL A 238 16.06 -4.16 6.94
CA VAL A 238 15.49 -2.97 6.27
C VAL A 238 15.60 -1.74 7.17
N ILE A 239 15.35 -1.87 8.48
CA ILE A 239 15.49 -0.75 9.44
C ILE A 239 16.95 -0.25 9.51
N GLU A 240 17.93 -1.16 9.49
CA GLU A 240 19.36 -0.85 9.56
C GLU A 240 19.90 -0.20 8.28
N ASN A 241 19.29 -0.51 7.13
CA ASN A 241 19.81 -0.11 5.82
C ASN A 241 18.93 0.90 5.07
N ARG A 242 17.71 1.20 5.54
CA ARG A 242 16.85 2.21 4.92
C ARG A 242 17.47 3.60 5.00
N ARG A 243 17.36 4.34 3.90
CA ARG A 243 17.87 5.70 3.73
C ARG A 243 16.74 6.58 3.18
N ALA A 244 16.84 7.88 3.43
CA ALA A 244 16.16 8.92 2.67
C ALA A 244 17.25 9.72 1.96
N ALA A 245 16.95 10.28 0.79
CA ALA A 245 17.80 11.29 0.17
C ALA A 245 18.05 12.49 1.09
#